data_AF-A0A832TVI6-F1
#
_entry.id   AF-A0A832TVI6-F1
#
_cell.length_a   1.000
_cell.length_b   1.000
_cell.length_c   1.000
_cell.angle_alpha   90.00
_cell.angle_beta   90.00
_cell.angle_gamma   90.00
#
_symmetry.space_group_name_H-M   'P 1'
#
loop_
_entity.id
_entity.type
_entity.pdbx_description
1 polymer ?
#
loop_
_entity_poly.entity_id
_entity_poly.type
_entity_poly.pdbx_seq_one_letter_code
_entity_poly.pdbx_strand_id
1 'polypeptide(L)' 'MRIHIQHWVFTTQRLFYHMPGVFTSTEFYQSRAIPRKSVERILGQLRESAIIRVLSEKEGRKPAMYIFPRLLAITEEGRL' A
#
# COMPACT_ATOMS: atom_id res chain seq x y z
N MET A 1 22.33 8.92 20.07
CA MET A 1 20.92 8.69 20.45
C MET A 1 20.12 8.37 19.18
N ARG A 2 19.97 7.08 18.81
CA ARG A 2 19.38 6.61 17.53
C ARG A 2 18.13 5.75 17.77
N ILE A 3 17.15 6.27 18.51
CA ILE A 3 15.96 5.48 18.91
C ILE A 3 14.63 6.17 18.54
N HIS A 4 14.62 7.45 18.15
CA HIS A 4 13.36 8.19 17.98
C HIS A 4 12.64 8.04 16.62
N ILE A 5 13.29 7.47 15.58
CA ILE A 5 12.69 7.36 14.23
C ILE A 5 12.16 5.94 13.92
N GLN A 6 12.66 4.92 14.63
CA GLN A 6 12.23 3.53 14.38
C GLN A 6 10.81 3.26 14.87
N HIS A 7 10.38 3.83 16.00
CA HIS A 7 9.04 3.60 16.52
C HIS A 7 7.95 4.15 15.59
N TRP A 8 8.08 5.37 15.06
CA TRP A 8 7.05 5.96 14.19
C TRP A 8 6.84 5.20 12.87
N VAL A 9 7.90 4.63 12.28
CA VAL A 9 7.80 3.81 11.06
C VAL A 9 7.13 2.46 11.35
N PHE A 10 7.40 1.85 12.50
CA PHE A 10 6.73 0.61 12.91
C PHE A 10 5.27 0.81 13.31
N THR A 11 4.94 1.91 13.98
CA THR A 11 3.54 2.21 14.39
C THR A 11 2.66 2.51 13.19
N THR A 12 3.18 3.26 12.19
CA THR A 12 2.46 3.52 10.94
C THR A 12 2.26 2.22 10.14
N GLN A 13 3.30 1.40 9.95
CA GLN A 13 3.15 0.10 9.30
C GLN A 13 2.15 -0.83 10.00
N ARG A 14 2.11 -0.84 11.34
CA ARG A 14 1.15 -1.65 12.12
C ARG A 14 -0.29 -1.17 11.99
N LEU A 15 -0.52 0.14 11.90
CA LEU A 15 -1.85 0.69 11.59
C LEU A 15 -2.29 0.32 10.17
N PHE A 16 -1.37 0.32 9.20
CA PHE A 16 -1.66 -0.10 7.83
C PHE A 16 -2.01 -1.59 7.71
N TYR A 17 -1.40 -2.47 8.51
CA TYR A 17 -1.75 -3.91 8.55
C TYR A 17 -3.18 -4.19 9.03
N HIS A 18 -3.81 -3.22 9.70
CA HIS A 18 -5.17 -3.31 10.22
C HIS A 18 -6.19 -2.51 9.40
N MET A 19 -5.73 -1.71 8.41
CA MET A 19 -6.59 -0.97 7.50
C MET A 19 -6.82 -1.74 6.19
N PRO A 20 -8.03 -2.29 5.96
CA PRO A 20 -8.35 -2.95 4.71
C PRO A 20 -8.15 -1.98 3.54
N GLY A 21 -7.29 -2.35 2.60
CA GLY A 21 -7.10 -1.60 1.36
C GLY A 21 -5.84 -0.74 1.27
N VAL A 22 -4.94 -0.74 2.26
CA VAL A 22 -3.59 -0.15 2.09
C VAL A 22 -2.55 -1.24 1.90
N PHE A 23 -1.65 -1.08 0.93
CA PHE A 23 -0.61 -2.07 0.65
C PHE A 23 0.61 -1.43 -0.03
N THR A 24 1.76 -2.08 0.09
CA THR A 24 3.00 -1.69 -0.59
C THR A 24 3.19 -2.46 -1.87
N SER A 25 4.01 -1.91 -2.79
CA SER A 25 4.42 -2.64 -3.98
C SER A 25 5.03 -4.01 -3.62
N THR A 26 5.83 -4.06 -2.55
CA THR A 26 6.51 -5.28 -2.09
C THR A 26 5.51 -6.37 -1.66
N GLU A 27 4.50 -6.02 -0.87
CA GLU A 27 3.45 -6.96 -0.46
C GLU A 27 2.66 -7.47 -1.67
N PHE A 28 2.41 -6.60 -2.66
CA PHE A 28 1.75 -7.00 -3.90
C PHE A 28 2.62 -7.95 -4.75
N TYR A 29 3.96 -7.77 -4.74
CA TYR A 29 4.91 -8.66 -5.43
C TYR A 29 5.10 -10.03 -4.76
N GLN A 30 4.79 -10.18 -3.47
CA GLN A 30 5.05 -11.43 -2.74
C GLN A 30 4.15 -12.60 -3.13
N SER A 31 3.14 -12.38 -3.98
CA SER A 31 2.39 -13.45 -4.65
C SER A 31 3.30 -14.19 -5.64
N ARG A 32 3.89 -15.32 -5.20
CA ARG A 32 4.94 -16.08 -5.88
C ARG A 32 4.60 -16.59 -7.29
N ALA A 33 3.36 -16.43 -7.75
CA ALA A 33 2.90 -16.93 -9.04
C ALA A 33 2.95 -15.90 -10.18
N ILE A 34 3.17 -14.61 -9.89
CA ILE A 34 3.05 -13.55 -10.91
C ILE A 34 4.43 -12.92 -11.20
N PRO A 35 4.91 -12.92 -12.46
CA PRO A 35 6.13 -12.23 -12.83
C PRO A 35 6.07 -10.74 -12.47
N ARG A 36 7.19 -10.17 -12.00
CA ARG A 36 7.27 -8.77 -11.58
C ARG A 36 6.75 -7.78 -12.63
N LYS A 37 7.10 -7.96 -13.91
CA LYS A 37 6.60 -7.11 -15.01
C LYS A 37 5.08 -7.16 -15.13
N SER A 38 4.47 -8.32 -14.92
CA SER A 38 3.02 -8.48 -14.93
C SER A 38 2.40 -7.76 -13.75
N VAL A 39 3.03 -7.83 -12.57
CA VAL A 39 2.58 -7.11 -11.38
C VAL A 39 2.67 -5.58 -11.59
N GLU A 40 3.78 -5.08 -12.12
CA GLU A 40 3.96 -3.66 -12.45
C GLU A 40 2.90 -3.18 -13.46
N ARG A 41 2.60 -3.99 -14.49
CA ARG A 41 1.53 -3.71 -15.45
C ARG A 41 0.15 -3.66 -14.79
N ILE A 42 -0.16 -4.63 -13.92
CA ILE A 42 -1.44 -4.65 -13.19
C ILE A 42 -1.57 -3.41 -12.32
N LEU A 43 -0.54 -3.04 -11.56
CA LEU A 43 -0.55 -1.82 -10.75
C LEU A 43 -0.73 -0.56 -11.60
N GLY A 44 -0.08 -0.51 -12.77
CA GLY A 44 -0.27 0.57 -13.74
C GLY A 44 -1.73 0.70 -14.17
N GLN A 45 -2.33 -0.40 -14.64
CA GLN A 45 -3.73 -0.41 -15.08
C GLN A 45 -4.72 -0.06 -13.96
N LEU A 46 -4.50 -0.56 -12.75
CA LEU A 46 -5.31 -0.23 -11.58
C LEU A 46 -5.21 1.26 -11.19
N ARG A 47 -4.01 1.85 -11.33
CA ARG A 47 -3.79 3.30 -11.11
C ARG A 47 -4.48 4.13 -12.18
N GLU A 48 -4.32 3.77 -13.46
CA GLU A 48 -4.97 4.44 -14.59
C GLU A 48 -6.49 4.40 -14.49
N SER A 49 -7.04 3.29 -13.99
CA SER A 49 -8.48 3.11 -13.79
C SER A 49 -8.99 3.73 -12.48
N ALA A 50 -8.14 4.43 -11.73
CA ALA A 50 -8.43 5.03 -10.42
C ALA A 50 -8.96 4.04 -9.35
N ILE A 51 -8.74 2.73 -9.54
CA ILE A 51 -9.10 1.68 -8.58
C ILE A 51 -8.16 1.75 -7.36
N ILE A 52 -6.89 2.06 -7.59
CA ILE A 52 -5.91 2.35 -6.56
C ILE A 52 -5.37 3.78 -6.71
N ARG A 53 -5.03 4.41 -5.59
CA ARG A 53 -4.26 5.67 -5.56
C ARG A 53 -2.88 5.42 -4.95
N VAL A 54 -1.92 6.23 -5.36
CA VAL A 54 -0.60 6.25 -4.72
C VAL A 54 -0.69 7.13 -3.48
N LEU A 55 -0.45 6.52 -2.32
CA LEU A 55 -0.34 7.24 -1.04
C LEU A 55 1.09 7.78 -0.85
N SER A 56 2.09 7.05 -1.33
CA SER A 56 3.48 7.47 -1.33
C SER A 56 4.22 6.88 -2.52
N GLU A 57 4.90 7.73 -3.29
CA GLU A 57 5.72 7.28 -4.42
C GLU A 57 6.96 6.52 -3.90
N LYS A 58 7.55 5.71 -4.78
CA LYS A 58 8.78 4.98 -4.44
C LYS A 58 9.93 5.97 -4.25
N GLU A 59 10.58 5.93 -3.08
CA GLU A 59 11.74 6.77 -2.77
C GLU A 59 12.91 5.92 -2.26
N GLY A 60 13.95 5.76 -3.08
CA GLY A 60 15.14 4.97 -2.74
C GLY A 60 14.82 3.51 -2.39
N ARG A 61 15.06 3.14 -1.13
CA ARG A 61 14.76 1.78 -0.58
C ARG A 61 13.33 1.63 -0.07
N LYS A 62 12.55 2.72 0.02
CA LYS A 62 11.15 2.67 0.47
C LYS A 62 10.26 2.25 -0.71
N PRO A 63 9.44 1.19 -0.55
CA PRO A 63 8.50 0.80 -1.59
C PRO A 63 7.40 1.84 -1.76
N ALA A 64 6.83 1.92 -2.97
CA ALA A 64 5.63 2.71 -3.19
C ALA A 64 4.46 2.14 -2.37
N MET A 65 3.61 3.02 -1.89
CA MET A 65 2.46 2.70 -1.06
C MET A 65 1.17 3.07 -1.80
N TYR A 66 0.22 2.16 -1.78
CA TYR A 66 -1.03 2.23 -2.52
C TYR A 66 -2.22 2.07 -1.60
N ILE A 67 -3.34 2.62 -2.03
CA ILE A 67 -4.61 2.60 -1.31
C ILE A 67 -5.74 2.25 -2.27
N PHE A 68 -6.72 1.46 -1.83
CA PHE A 68 -7.99 1.22 -2.51
C PHE A 68 -9.04 2.18 -1.95
N PRO A 69 -9.29 3.33 -2.59
CA PRO A 69 -10.13 4.38 -2.00
C PRO A 69 -11.55 3.91 -1.73
N ARG A 70 -12.10 3.10 -2.65
CA ARG A 70 -13.47 2.57 -2.52
C ARG A 70 -13.59 1.55 -1.39
N LEU A 71 -12.56 0.73 -1.16
CA LEU A 71 -12.58 -0.21 -0.03
C LEU A 71 -12.52 0.53 1.30
N LEU A 72 -11.69 1.57 1.39
CA LEU A 72 -11.65 2.40 2.59
C LEU A 72 -12.99 3.07 2.86
N ALA A 73 -13.57 3.72 1.85
CA ALA A 73 -14.88 4.35 1.96
C ALA A 73 -15.93 3.38 2.52
N ILE A 74 -16.01 2.16 1.97
CA ILE A 74 -16.94 1.12 2.48
C ILE A 74 -16.65 0.76 3.94
N THR A 75 -15.37 0.62 4.31
CA THR A 75 -14.97 0.21 5.67
C THR A 75 -15.10 1.32 6.72
N GLU A 76 -15.10 2.58 6.29
CA GLU A 76 -15.33 3.76 7.14
C GLU A 76 -16.82 4.08 7.25
N GLU A 77 -17.58 3.96 6.15
CA GLU A 77 -19.03 4.17 6.13
C GLU A 77 -19.79 3.10 6.93
N GLY A 78 -19.26 1.88 7.04
CA GLY A 78 -19.82 0.81 7.88
C GLY A 78 -19.53 0.92 9.38
N ARG A 79 -18.89 2.00 9.84
CA ARG A 79 -18.53 2.24 11.26
C ARG A 79 -19.43 3.24 12.01
N LEU A 80 -20.55 3.67 11.41
CA LEU A 80 -21.51 4.60 12.03
C LEU A 80 -22.67 3.88 12.73
#